data_AF-A0AAP3M4L4-F1
#
_entry.id   AF-A0AAP3M4L4-F1
#
_cell.length_a   1.000
_cell.length_b   1.000
_cell.length_c   1.000
_cell.angle_alpha   90.00
_cell.angle_beta   90.00
_cell.angle_gamma   90.00
#
_symmetry.space_group_name_H-M   'P 1'
#
loop_
_entity.id
_entity.type
_entity.pdbx_description
1 polymer ?
#
loop_
_entity_poly.entity_id
_entity_poly.type
_entity_poly.pdbx_seq_one_letter_code
_entity_poly.pdbx_strand_id
1 'polypeptide(L)'
;MKSLTLFLDDVFVKIIEDDTFSISFHNCQPEDFEITPGENTTIKQIHSSQGLFIKKKYFSLSFKSKDEVTSIIELKLPSLEHLNGICDVGGISLRNLTVNTIDIQVDSGLVYLNNIHAEKVSITCDTGTVNADKLIVSDHCDINVDSGTLFIKNSLTSLCGYDIKCETGISKLFGSVKIRGDKRLFKAGVPMYRLRNDTGLCTIE
;
A
#
# COMPACT_ATOMS: atom_id res chain seq x y z
N MET A 1 -10.49 7.63 16.08
CA MET A 1 -11.41 7.01 15.09
C MET A 1 -11.25 5.51 15.21
N LYS A 2 -12.34 4.72 15.16
CA LYS A 2 -12.26 3.28 15.32
C LYS A 2 -11.87 2.60 14.01
N SER A 3 -12.61 2.86 12.94
CA SER A 3 -12.30 2.27 11.64
C SER A 3 -12.44 3.26 10.50
N LEU A 4 -11.63 3.06 9.46
CA LEU A 4 -11.74 3.71 8.17
C LEU A 4 -11.83 2.64 7.09
N THR A 5 -12.89 2.66 6.31
CA THR A 5 -13.11 1.75 5.18
C THR A 5 -13.14 2.55 3.88
N LEU A 6 -12.32 2.17 2.91
CA LEU A 6 -12.23 2.81 1.61
C LEU A 6 -12.61 1.81 0.51
N PHE A 7 -13.52 2.22 -0.38
CA PHE A 7 -13.86 1.51 -1.61
C PHE A 7 -13.67 2.47 -2.79
N LEU A 8 -12.65 2.25 -3.60
CA LEU A 8 -12.14 3.21 -4.57
C LEU A 8 -11.99 2.54 -5.93
N ASP A 9 -12.36 3.23 -7.00
CA ASP A 9 -12.31 2.67 -8.34
C ASP A 9 -11.07 3.18 -9.10
N ASP A 10 -10.86 4.50 -9.12
CA ASP A 10 -9.85 5.12 -9.99
C ASP A 10 -9.18 6.36 -9.37
N VAL A 11 -8.79 6.30 -8.09
CA VAL A 11 -8.27 7.46 -7.34
C VAL A 11 -7.08 7.09 -6.46
N PHE A 12 -6.21 8.08 -6.20
CA PHE A 12 -5.13 7.94 -5.25
C PHE A 12 -5.53 8.52 -3.89
N VAL A 13 -5.36 7.78 -2.81
CA VAL A 13 -5.67 8.26 -1.45
C VAL A 13 -4.39 8.43 -0.65
N LYS A 14 -4.25 9.58 0.00
CA LYS A 14 -3.18 9.88 0.96
C LYS A 14 -3.80 9.94 2.35
N ILE A 15 -3.28 9.17 3.29
CA ILE A 15 -3.75 9.09 4.66
C ILE A 15 -2.60 9.52 5.57
N ILE A 16 -2.86 10.54 6.38
CA ILE A 16 -1.87 11.14 7.29
C ILE A 16 -2.52 11.27 8.67
N GLU A 17 -1.78 10.91 9.73
CA GLU A 17 -2.22 11.16 11.10
C GLU A 17 -2.22 12.67 11.40
N ASP A 18 -3.31 13.17 11.97
CA ASP A 18 -3.51 14.58 12.36
C ASP A 18 -4.52 14.62 13.53
N ASP A 19 -4.54 15.68 14.32
CA ASP A 19 -5.45 15.79 15.47
C ASP A 19 -6.92 15.91 15.04
N THR A 20 -7.16 16.30 13.80
CA THR A 20 -8.50 16.59 13.27
C THR A 20 -8.79 15.79 12.01
N PHE A 21 -10.02 15.28 11.94
CA PHE A 21 -10.51 14.63 10.73
C PHE A 21 -10.79 15.68 9.64
N SER A 22 -10.15 15.56 8.50
CA SER A 22 -10.45 16.37 7.31
C SER A 22 -10.20 15.62 6.01
N ILE A 23 -10.94 16.02 4.97
CA ILE A 23 -10.86 15.45 3.63
C ILE A 23 -10.61 16.58 2.65
N SER A 24 -9.58 16.46 1.82
CA SER A 24 -9.30 17.39 0.72
C SER A 24 -9.34 16.64 -0.61
N PHE A 25 -9.98 17.24 -1.61
CA PHE A 25 -10.13 16.67 -2.95
C PHE A 25 -9.27 17.45 -3.94
N HIS A 26 -8.51 16.73 -4.76
CA HIS A 26 -7.67 17.32 -5.79
C HIS A 26 -7.98 16.63 -7.11
N ASN A 27 -8.44 17.42 -8.09
CA ASN A 27 -8.84 16.94 -9.42
C ASN A 27 -9.99 15.91 -9.44
N CYS A 28 -10.72 15.80 -8.33
CA CYS A 28 -11.99 15.09 -8.20
C CYS A 28 -12.96 15.96 -7.40
N GLN A 29 -14.24 15.61 -7.42
CA GLN A 29 -15.26 16.35 -6.71
C GLN A 29 -15.77 15.53 -5.51
N PRO A 30 -16.17 16.17 -4.40
CA PRO A 30 -16.77 15.48 -3.27
C PRO A 30 -17.99 14.63 -3.66
N GLU A 31 -18.76 15.06 -4.65
CA GLU A 31 -19.94 14.38 -5.17
C GLU A 31 -19.63 13.04 -5.86
N ASP A 32 -18.35 12.79 -6.20
CA ASP A 32 -17.90 11.51 -6.72
C ASP A 32 -17.86 10.42 -5.63
N PHE A 33 -18.07 10.78 -4.36
CA PHE A 33 -17.92 9.92 -3.19
C PHE A 33 -19.14 9.95 -2.26
N GLU A 34 -19.55 8.76 -1.82
CA GLU A 34 -20.46 8.57 -0.69
C GLU A 34 -19.63 8.45 0.60
N ILE A 35 -19.78 9.41 1.51
CA ILE A 35 -19.03 9.48 2.76
C ILE A 35 -19.99 9.31 3.93
N THR A 36 -19.79 8.26 4.72
CA THR A 36 -20.48 8.04 5.99
C THR A 36 -19.54 8.37 7.13
N PRO A 37 -19.61 9.59 7.73
CA PRO A 37 -18.72 9.98 8.81
C PRO A 37 -19.11 9.35 10.15
N GLY A 38 -18.14 9.11 11.04
CA GLY A 38 -18.38 8.68 12.41
C GLY A 38 -17.16 8.03 13.03
N GLU A 39 -17.37 7.19 14.05
CA GLU A 39 -16.29 6.35 14.59
C GLU A 39 -15.83 5.29 13.59
N ASN A 40 -16.75 4.80 12.75
CA ASN A 40 -16.51 3.86 11.67
C ASN A 40 -16.78 4.57 10.33
N THR A 41 -15.82 5.36 9.87
CA THR A 41 -16.00 6.14 8.65
C THR A 41 -15.86 5.24 7.42
N THR A 42 -16.78 5.39 6.48
CA THR A 42 -16.71 4.74 5.16
C THR A 42 -16.65 5.79 4.07
N ILE A 43 -15.73 5.64 3.12
CA ILE A 43 -15.63 6.45 1.91
C ILE A 43 -15.73 5.50 0.72
N LYS A 44 -16.78 5.66 -0.08
CA LYS A 44 -17.02 4.86 -1.27
C LYS A 44 -17.08 5.76 -2.49
N GLN A 45 -16.28 5.47 -3.49
CA GLN A 45 -16.41 6.10 -4.80
C GLN A 45 -17.69 5.61 -5.49
N ILE A 46 -18.50 6.54 -5.98
CA ILE A 46 -19.77 6.26 -6.68
C ILE A 46 -19.75 6.72 -8.14
N HIS A 47 -18.83 7.63 -8.47
CA HIS A 47 -18.57 8.05 -9.83
C HIS A 47 -17.08 7.95 -10.14
N SER A 48 -16.76 7.37 -11.30
CA SER A 48 -15.39 7.34 -11.81
C SER A 48 -14.89 8.77 -11.96
N SER A 49 -13.72 9.02 -11.37
CA SER A 49 -13.03 10.27 -11.53
C SER A 49 -12.39 10.23 -12.92
N GLN A 50 -12.94 11.00 -13.87
CA GLN A 50 -12.68 10.88 -15.32
C GLN A 50 -11.21 11.16 -15.79
N GLY A 51 -10.18 10.86 -15.01
CA GLY A 51 -8.77 11.20 -15.26
C GLY A 51 -7.76 10.06 -15.20
N LEU A 52 -8.10 8.84 -14.78
CA LEU A 52 -7.08 7.81 -14.54
C LEU A 52 -6.77 6.93 -15.78
N PHE A 53 -6.02 7.48 -16.74
CA PHE A 53 -5.31 6.64 -17.72
C PHE A 53 -3.86 6.43 -17.27
N ILE A 54 -3.60 5.41 -16.44
CA ILE A 54 -2.21 4.95 -16.21
C ILE A 54 -1.74 4.28 -17.51
N LYS A 55 -1.15 5.06 -18.43
CA LYS A 55 -0.47 4.47 -19.59
C LYS A 55 0.74 3.69 -19.10
N LYS A 56 0.69 2.37 -19.30
CA LYS A 56 1.82 1.43 -19.31
C LYS A 56 3.09 2.13 -19.81
N LYS A 57 4.00 2.47 -18.90
CA LYS A 57 5.29 3.07 -19.22
C LYS A 57 6.43 2.11 -18.88
N TYR A 58 6.46 0.99 -19.60
CA TYR A 58 7.71 0.29 -19.86
C TYR A 58 7.91 0.25 -21.39
N PHE A 59 9.02 0.84 -21.82
CA PHE A 59 9.59 0.87 -23.19
C PHE A 59 8.93 1.78 -24.26
N SER A 60 9.38 3.04 -24.35
CA SER A 60 10.13 3.56 -25.53
C SER A 60 10.55 5.02 -25.35
N LEU A 61 11.71 5.35 -25.92
CA LEU A 61 12.25 6.69 -26.10
C LEU A 61 11.34 7.54 -27.01
N SER A 62 11.24 8.82 -26.69
CA SER A 62 10.48 9.88 -27.38
C SER A 62 8.96 9.77 -27.28
N PHE A 63 8.32 10.70 -26.58
CA PHE A 63 7.15 11.50 -26.98
C PHE A 63 6.74 12.37 -25.78
N LYS A 64 6.54 13.67 -26.04
CA LYS A 64 6.13 14.71 -25.08
C LYS A 64 4.95 14.24 -24.22
N SER A 65 5.14 14.06 -22.91
CA SER A 65 4.06 13.70 -21.99
C SER A 65 3.27 14.95 -21.61
N LYS A 66 2.00 14.96 -22.00
CA LYS A 66 0.96 15.85 -21.50
C LYS A 66 0.79 15.54 -20.01
N ASP A 67 0.79 16.54 -19.13
CA ASP A 67 0.63 16.36 -17.70
C ASP A 67 -0.66 15.58 -17.40
N GLU A 68 -0.53 14.34 -16.93
CA GLU A 68 -1.68 13.51 -16.52
C GLU A 68 -2.17 14.03 -15.17
N VAL A 69 -3.45 14.40 -15.12
CA VAL A 69 -4.10 14.93 -13.92
C VAL A 69 -4.62 13.74 -13.12
N THR A 70 -3.91 13.37 -12.05
CA THR A 70 -4.35 12.29 -11.14
C THR A 70 -5.35 12.83 -10.11
N SER A 71 -6.48 12.15 -9.96
CA SER A 71 -7.42 12.37 -8.86
C SER A 71 -6.80 11.95 -7.54
N ILE A 72 -6.80 12.83 -6.55
CA ILE A 72 -6.22 12.55 -5.23
C ILE A 72 -7.20 12.96 -4.13
N ILE A 73 -7.43 12.07 -3.17
CA ILE A 73 -8.08 12.41 -1.90
C ILE A 73 -7.00 12.41 -0.82
N GLU A 74 -6.90 13.52 -0.09
CA GLU A 74 -6.07 13.60 1.11
C GLU A 74 -6.95 13.51 2.34
N LEU A 75 -6.71 12.49 3.16
CA LEU A 75 -7.37 12.20 4.41
C LEU A 75 -6.40 12.49 5.55
N LYS A 76 -6.83 13.37 6.43
CA LYS A 76 -6.20 13.62 7.72
C LYS A 76 -7.11 13.09 8.79
N LEU A 77 -6.59 12.30 9.71
CA LEU A 77 -7.38 11.59 10.70
C LEU A 77 -6.65 11.49 12.03
N PRO A 78 -7.38 11.53 13.16
CA PRO A 78 -6.83 11.18 14.47
C PRO A 78 -6.45 9.69 14.52
N SER A 79 -5.90 9.25 15.65
CA SER A 79 -5.53 7.85 15.89
C SER A 79 -6.61 6.89 15.39
N LEU A 80 -6.19 5.88 14.64
CA LEU A 80 -7.05 4.94 13.94
C LEU A 80 -6.78 3.52 14.48
N GLU A 81 -7.81 2.74 14.79
CA GLU A 81 -7.58 1.33 15.18
C GLU A 81 -7.52 0.41 13.95
N HIS A 82 -8.41 0.59 12.98
CA HIS A 82 -8.51 -0.29 11.82
C HIS A 82 -8.60 0.50 10.51
N LEU A 83 -7.77 0.13 9.53
CA LEU A 83 -7.83 0.59 8.16
C LEU A 83 -8.15 -0.57 7.24
N ASN A 84 -9.23 -0.46 6.46
CA ASN A 84 -9.53 -1.35 5.34
C ASN A 84 -9.60 -0.51 4.06
N GLY A 85 -8.83 -0.84 3.03
CA GLY A 85 -8.83 -0.12 1.77
C GLY A 85 -8.83 -1.04 0.57
N ILE A 86 -9.83 -0.90 -0.29
CA ILE A 86 -9.93 -1.59 -1.58
C ILE A 86 -9.85 -0.55 -2.68
N CYS A 87 -8.96 -0.76 -3.66
CA CYS A 87 -8.77 0.15 -4.79
C CYS A 87 -8.54 -0.62 -6.10
N ASP A 88 -9.42 -0.45 -7.08
CA ASP A 88 -9.27 -1.13 -8.37
C ASP A 88 -8.07 -0.55 -9.15
N VAL A 89 -8.07 0.75 -9.39
CA VAL A 89 -6.96 1.45 -10.05
C VAL A 89 -6.56 2.70 -9.27
N GLY A 90 -5.27 2.88 -9.02
CA GLY A 90 -4.77 4.09 -8.35
C GLY A 90 -3.76 3.78 -7.26
N GLY A 91 -4.10 4.08 -6.01
CA GLY A 91 -3.20 3.73 -4.92
C GLY A 91 -3.54 4.31 -3.56
N ILE A 92 -2.90 3.75 -2.53
CA ILE A 92 -3.09 4.13 -1.13
C ILE A 92 -1.72 4.47 -0.55
N SER A 93 -1.57 5.68 -0.03
CA SER A 93 -0.36 6.18 0.62
C SER A 93 -0.63 6.47 2.09
N LEU A 94 -0.02 5.70 2.98
CA LEU A 94 -0.07 5.91 4.43
C LEU A 94 1.21 6.59 4.91
N ARG A 95 1.08 7.61 5.77
CA ARG A 95 2.24 8.31 6.36
C ARG A 95 2.04 8.62 7.84
N ASN A 96 3.06 8.34 8.65
CA ASN A 96 3.12 8.69 10.07
C ASN A 96 1.90 8.21 10.85
N LEU A 97 1.49 6.95 10.67
CA LEU A 97 0.29 6.39 11.31
C LEU A 97 0.67 5.34 12.35
N THR A 98 0.01 5.41 13.50
CA THR A 98 -0.08 4.30 14.46
C THR A 98 -1.48 3.68 14.41
N VAL A 99 -1.57 2.40 14.03
CA VAL A 99 -2.84 1.73 13.76
C VAL A 99 -2.80 0.25 14.12
N ASN A 100 -3.84 -0.32 14.70
CA ASN A 100 -3.78 -1.74 15.11
C ASN A 100 -3.77 -2.66 13.89
N THR A 101 -4.66 -2.42 12.92
CA THR A 101 -4.80 -3.30 11.74
C THR A 101 -4.83 -2.50 10.45
N ILE A 102 -4.04 -2.93 9.47
CA ILE A 102 -4.09 -2.48 8.07
C ILE A 102 -4.45 -3.66 7.20
N ASP A 103 -5.52 -3.53 6.41
CA ASP A 103 -5.88 -4.42 5.33
C ASP A 103 -6.04 -3.61 4.04
N ILE A 104 -5.20 -3.85 3.04
CA ILE A 104 -5.19 -3.10 1.78
C ILE A 104 -5.19 -4.07 0.60
N GLN A 105 -6.10 -3.86 -0.33
CA GLN A 105 -6.21 -4.60 -1.58
C GLN A 105 -6.18 -3.60 -2.74
N VAL A 106 -5.22 -3.76 -3.65
CA VAL A 106 -5.09 -2.89 -4.83
C VAL A 106 -4.89 -3.71 -6.10
N ASP A 107 -5.84 -3.69 -7.02
CA ASP A 107 -5.75 -4.50 -8.25
C ASP A 107 -4.67 -3.94 -9.18
N SER A 108 -4.65 -2.62 -9.39
CA SER A 108 -3.68 -1.97 -10.28
C SER A 108 -3.20 -0.63 -9.75
N GLY A 109 -2.02 -0.56 -9.12
CA GLY A 109 -1.63 0.70 -8.50
C GLY A 109 -0.37 0.75 -7.67
N LEU A 110 -0.39 1.67 -6.71
CA LEU A 110 0.71 1.93 -5.78
C LEU A 110 0.20 1.88 -4.33
N VAL A 111 0.78 1.00 -3.52
CA VAL A 111 0.68 1.06 -2.06
C VAL A 111 1.97 1.66 -1.53
N TYR A 112 1.88 2.78 -0.82
CA TYR A 112 3.03 3.45 -0.22
C TYR A 112 2.85 3.56 1.29
N LEU A 113 3.78 3.06 2.07
CA LEU A 113 3.78 3.11 3.52
C LEU A 113 5.06 3.80 3.98
N ASN A 114 4.93 4.85 4.77
CA ASN A 114 6.08 5.53 5.35
C ASN A 114 5.87 5.82 6.83
N ASN A 115 6.80 5.32 7.66
CA ASN A 115 6.78 5.54 9.10
C ASN A 115 5.46 5.08 9.72
N ILE A 116 5.18 3.78 9.61
CA ILE A 116 3.92 3.16 10.05
C ILE A 116 4.21 2.21 11.19
N HIS A 117 3.44 2.31 12.26
CA HIS A 117 3.46 1.39 13.39
C HIS A 117 2.13 0.64 13.43
N ALA A 118 2.18 -0.68 13.30
CA ALA A 118 0.98 -1.49 13.33
C ALA A 118 1.11 -2.81 14.10
N GLU A 119 -0.01 -3.38 14.55
CA GLU A 119 0.01 -4.74 15.10
C GLU A 119 -0.07 -5.77 14.00
N LYS A 120 -1.01 -5.59 13.06
CA LYS A 120 -1.29 -6.50 11.95
C LYS A 120 -1.34 -5.76 10.62
N VAL A 121 -0.72 -6.33 9.61
CA VAL A 121 -0.69 -5.80 8.25
C VAL A 121 -0.99 -6.91 7.26
N SER A 122 -1.95 -6.67 6.37
CA SER A 122 -2.31 -7.49 5.23
C SER A 122 -2.34 -6.59 4.00
N ILE A 123 -1.53 -6.87 2.99
CA ILE A 123 -1.49 -6.09 1.75
C ILE A 123 -1.46 -7.04 0.56
N THR A 124 -2.45 -6.90 -0.31
CA THR A 124 -2.49 -7.60 -1.60
C THR A 124 -2.44 -6.58 -2.72
N CYS A 125 -1.57 -6.81 -3.70
CA CYS A 125 -1.50 -6.01 -4.91
C CYS A 125 -1.35 -6.89 -6.14
N ASP A 126 -2.35 -6.91 -7.02
CA ASP A 126 -2.34 -7.81 -8.17
C ASP A 126 -1.35 -7.32 -9.22
N THR A 127 -1.39 -6.04 -9.56
CA THR A 127 -0.45 -5.40 -10.48
C THR A 127 0.00 -4.06 -9.95
N GLY A 128 1.30 -3.85 -9.67
CA GLY A 128 1.72 -2.52 -9.25
C GLY A 128 3.00 -2.42 -8.48
N THR A 129 3.03 -1.51 -7.52
CA THR A 129 4.16 -1.32 -6.63
C THR A 129 3.69 -1.22 -5.20
N VAL A 130 4.31 -1.98 -4.31
CA VAL A 130 4.17 -1.81 -2.87
C VAL A 130 5.51 -1.29 -2.36
N ASN A 131 5.52 -0.18 -1.65
CA ASN A 131 6.74 0.40 -1.09
C ASN A 131 6.52 0.74 0.38
N ALA A 132 7.20 0.02 1.26
CA ALA A 132 7.12 0.17 2.70
C ALA A 132 8.47 0.59 3.29
N ASP A 133 8.59 1.85 3.72
CA ASP A 133 9.76 2.35 4.44
C ASP A 133 9.40 2.63 5.90
N LYS A 134 10.14 2.03 6.85
CA LYS A 134 9.89 2.10 8.30
C LYS A 134 8.48 1.60 8.66
N LEU A 135 8.10 0.44 8.13
CA LEU A 135 6.89 -0.28 8.55
C LEU A 135 7.25 -1.21 9.73
N ILE A 136 6.86 -0.83 10.94
CA ILE A 136 7.11 -1.60 12.15
C ILE A 136 5.84 -2.36 12.52
N VAL A 137 5.90 -3.68 12.45
CA VAL A 137 4.78 -4.57 12.79
C VAL A 137 5.13 -5.35 14.06
N SER A 138 4.16 -5.53 14.97
CA SER A 138 4.40 -6.21 16.26
C SER A 138 3.89 -7.64 16.34
N ASP A 139 2.91 -8.05 15.53
CA ASP A 139 2.34 -9.41 15.53
C ASP A 139 2.52 -10.11 14.18
N HIS A 140 1.81 -9.67 13.14
CA HIS A 140 1.75 -10.36 11.85
C HIS A 140 1.78 -9.41 10.64
N CYS A 141 2.65 -9.68 9.68
CA CYS A 141 2.76 -8.93 8.43
C CYS A 141 2.68 -9.90 7.23
N ASP A 142 1.63 -9.76 6.43
CA ASP A 142 1.44 -10.46 5.15
C ASP A 142 1.42 -9.44 4.01
N ILE A 143 2.30 -9.61 3.03
CA ILE A 143 2.34 -8.77 1.82
C ILE A 143 2.48 -9.67 0.60
N ASN A 144 1.44 -9.69 -0.25
CA ASN A 144 1.41 -10.41 -1.52
C ASN A 144 1.36 -9.43 -2.70
N VAL A 145 2.29 -9.58 -3.64
CA VAL A 145 2.33 -8.82 -4.89
C VAL A 145 2.38 -9.78 -6.07
N ASP A 146 1.29 -9.92 -6.83
CA ASP A 146 1.24 -10.91 -7.92
C ASP A 146 2.11 -10.47 -9.11
N SER A 147 2.01 -9.21 -9.52
CA SER A 147 2.79 -8.65 -10.62
C SER A 147 3.31 -7.25 -10.32
N GLY A 148 4.63 -7.08 -10.21
CA GLY A 148 5.23 -5.76 -10.15
C GLY A 148 6.36 -5.64 -9.16
N THR A 149 6.37 -4.58 -8.35
CA THR A 149 7.55 -4.25 -7.55
C THR A 149 7.25 -4.11 -6.07
N LEU A 150 7.94 -4.86 -5.22
CA LEU A 150 7.81 -4.76 -3.77
C LEU A 150 9.09 -4.18 -3.16
N PHE A 151 9.03 -2.99 -2.58
CA PHE A 151 10.14 -2.39 -1.84
C PHE A 151 9.84 -2.40 -0.34
N ILE A 152 10.73 -2.93 0.48
CA ILE A 152 10.59 -2.90 1.95
C ILE A 152 11.91 -2.44 2.55
N LYS A 153 11.92 -1.31 3.26
CA LYS A 153 13.13 -0.67 3.78
C LYS A 153 12.97 -0.32 5.25
N ASN A 154 13.96 -0.61 6.09
CA ASN A 154 13.94 -0.30 7.53
C ASN A 154 12.71 -0.84 8.28
N SER A 155 12.05 -1.85 7.74
CA SER A 155 10.77 -2.35 8.24
C SER A 155 10.92 -3.65 9.01
N LEU A 156 11.99 -4.42 8.75
CA LEU A 156 12.19 -5.74 9.36
C LEU A 156 12.62 -5.59 10.82
N THR A 157 11.77 -6.04 11.75
CA THR A 157 12.09 -6.08 13.19
C THR A 157 12.16 -7.50 13.70
N SER A 158 12.76 -7.69 14.88
CA SER A 158 12.73 -8.97 15.61
C SER A 158 11.43 -9.21 16.37
N LEU A 159 10.37 -8.42 16.12
CA LEU A 159 9.12 -8.49 16.88
C LEU A 159 8.09 -9.38 16.20
N CYS A 160 7.88 -9.20 14.90
CA CYS A 160 6.83 -9.90 14.15
C CYS A 160 7.37 -10.81 13.06
N GLY A 161 6.61 -11.85 12.75
CA GLY A 161 6.86 -12.65 11.56
C GLY A 161 6.39 -11.92 10.29
N TYR A 162 7.11 -12.13 9.18
CA TYR A 162 6.74 -11.58 7.87
C TYR A 162 6.54 -12.74 6.89
N ASP A 163 5.36 -12.85 6.30
CA ASP A 163 5.11 -13.64 5.09
C ASP A 163 5.02 -12.66 3.91
N ILE A 164 6.02 -12.70 3.04
CA ILE A 164 6.12 -11.76 1.93
C ILE A 164 6.28 -12.55 0.65
N LYS A 165 5.38 -12.32 -0.29
CA LYS A 165 5.30 -13.03 -1.56
C LYS A 165 5.28 -12.03 -2.71
N CYS A 166 6.11 -12.28 -3.72
CA CYS A 166 6.03 -11.61 -5.01
C CYS A 166 6.09 -12.66 -6.12
N GLU A 167 5.01 -12.83 -6.89
CA GLU A 167 4.95 -13.92 -7.89
C GLU A 167 5.75 -13.56 -9.14
N THR A 168 5.50 -12.38 -9.71
CA THR A 168 6.13 -11.92 -10.95
C THR A 168 6.63 -10.49 -10.77
N GLY A 169 7.94 -10.22 -10.96
CA GLY A 169 8.49 -8.85 -10.91
C GLY A 169 9.74 -8.64 -10.05
N ILE A 170 9.88 -7.50 -9.35
CA ILE A 170 11.11 -7.13 -8.63
C ILE A 170 10.79 -6.89 -7.17
N SER A 171 11.36 -7.65 -6.24
CA SER A 171 11.30 -7.33 -4.81
C SER A 171 12.63 -6.70 -4.36
N LYS A 172 12.62 -5.57 -3.65
CA LYS A 172 13.78 -4.99 -2.99
C LYS A 172 13.50 -4.81 -1.50
N LEU A 173 13.92 -5.77 -0.69
CA LEU A 173 13.98 -5.61 0.75
C LEU A 173 15.33 -4.95 1.13
N PHE A 174 15.46 -4.33 2.30
CA PHE A 174 16.75 -3.86 2.84
C PHE A 174 16.99 -4.50 4.22
N GLY A 175 18.08 -5.29 4.32
CA GLY A 175 18.53 -6.21 5.37
C GLY A 175 19.55 -7.25 4.82
N SER A 176 20.39 -7.86 5.66
CA SER A 176 21.65 -8.57 5.30
C SER A 176 21.60 -9.84 4.40
N VAL A 177 20.51 -10.15 3.68
CA VAL A 177 20.29 -11.50 3.11
C VAL A 177 19.81 -11.50 1.66
N LYS A 178 20.70 -11.47 0.66
CA LYS A 178 20.30 -11.49 -0.77
C LYS A 178 19.59 -12.80 -1.20
N ILE A 179 18.38 -12.70 -1.75
CA ILE A 179 17.60 -13.84 -2.30
C ILE A 179 17.36 -13.62 -3.80
N ARG A 180 17.79 -14.51 -4.70
CA ARG A 180 17.53 -14.42 -6.16
C ARG A 180 16.86 -15.69 -6.70
N GLY A 181 15.91 -15.54 -7.64
CA GLY A 181 15.18 -16.66 -8.28
C GLY A 181 14.12 -17.29 -7.36
N ASP A 182 13.73 -18.55 -7.65
CA ASP A 182 12.83 -19.44 -6.87
C ASP A 182 13.34 -19.79 -5.45
N LYS A 183 13.93 -18.82 -4.75
CA LYS A 183 14.52 -19.02 -3.43
C LYS A 183 13.56 -18.58 -2.37
N ARG A 184 13.36 -19.48 -1.40
CA ARG A 184 12.57 -19.23 -0.20
C ARG A 184 13.52 -18.95 0.95
N LEU A 185 13.38 -17.82 1.63
CA LEU A 185 14.00 -17.68 2.96
C LEU A 185 13.03 -18.21 3.99
N PHE A 186 13.53 -19.08 4.85
CA PHE A 186 12.85 -19.49 6.06
C PHE A 186 13.79 -19.26 7.23
N LYS A 187 13.38 -18.40 8.17
CA LYS A 187 13.93 -18.44 9.53
C LYS A 187 12.84 -19.02 10.41
N ALA A 188 13.05 -20.24 10.90
CA ALA A 188 12.21 -20.79 11.95
C ALA A 188 12.53 -20.09 13.29
N GLY A 189 11.52 -19.82 14.10
CA GLY A 189 11.65 -19.18 15.41
C GLY A 189 10.75 -17.95 15.56
N VAL A 190 10.99 -17.18 16.62
CA VAL A 190 10.29 -15.92 16.89
C VAL A 190 11.27 -14.77 16.67
N PRO A 191 11.06 -13.92 15.64
CA PRO A 191 10.01 -14.00 14.63
C PRO A 191 10.38 -14.91 13.45
N MET A 192 9.33 -15.45 12.81
CA MET A 192 9.45 -16.26 11.60
C MET A 192 9.50 -15.35 10.36
N TYR A 193 10.45 -15.54 9.47
CA TYR A 193 10.41 -14.87 8.16
C TYR A 193 10.20 -15.92 7.06
N ARG A 194 9.18 -15.70 6.23
CA ARG A 194 8.94 -16.40 4.97
C ARG A 194 8.97 -15.40 3.84
N LEU A 195 10.01 -15.48 3.01
CA LEU A 195 10.14 -14.64 1.81
C LEU A 195 10.06 -15.57 0.60
N ARG A 196 9.10 -15.33 -0.29
CA ARG A 196 8.91 -16.10 -1.53
C ARG A 196 8.93 -15.19 -2.75
N ASN A 197 9.80 -15.51 -3.69
CA ASN A 197 9.82 -14.89 -5.01
C ASN A 197 9.81 -16.01 -6.06
N ASP A 198 8.86 -16.00 -6.98
CA ASP A 198 8.71 -17.08 -7.97
C ASP A 198 9.46 -16.70 -9.28
N THR A 199 9.11 -15.63 -9.98
CA THR A 199 9.73 -15.30 -11.29
C THR A 199 10.48 -13.96 -11.34
N GLY A 200 10.91 -13.45 -10.19
CA GLY A 200 11.45 -12.11 -10.05
C GLY A 200 12.90 -11.95 -9.58
N LEU A 201 13.39 -10.71 -9.56
CA LEU A 201 14.62 -10.34 -8.85
C LEU A 201 14.25 -9.88 -7.45
N CYS A 202 14.52 -10.70 -6.42
CA CYS A 202 14.56 -10.21 -5.05
C CYS A 202 15.98 -9.68 -4.77
N THR A 203 16.10 -8.51 -4.14
CA THR A 203 17.38 -7.97 -3.67
C THR A 203 17.17 -7.56 -2.23
N ILE A 204 18.00 -8.05 -1.32
CA ILE A 204 17.95 -7.68 0.09
C ILE A 204 19.32 -7.05 0.42
N GLU A 205 19.36 -5.78 0.82
CA GLU A 205 20.60 -5.06 1.20
C GLU A 205 20.59 -4.56 2.64
#